data_AF-A0A8J6UI90-F1
#
_entry.id   AF-A0A8J6UI90-F1
#
_cell.length_a   1.000
_cell.length_b   1.000
_cell.length_c   1.000
_cell.angle_alpha   90.00
_cell.angle_beta   90.00
_cell.angle_gamma   90.00
#
_symmetry.space_group_name_H-M   'P 1'
#
loop_
_entity.id
_entity.type
_entity.pdbx_description
1 polymer ?
#
loop_
_entity_poly.entity_id
_entity_poly.type
_entity_poly.pdbx_seq_one_letter_code
_entity_poly.pdbx_strand_id
1 'polypeptide(L)'
;MAVEKDFIKREVEKLILLLTSLIEKVSGINSSNAQRGIEEVNQVLKIQFDLTLKDFTLLDDEDILKRITNMHDSHIDKTIELIYAFVQNSELDGVSEVYDKGTLSAKAILLIDYLNEKSNTFSMKRMSLKKTLQYRI
;
A
#
# COMPACT_ATOMS: atom_id res chain seq x y z
N MET A 1 1.82 9.97 30.24
CA MET A 1 0.64 10.41 29.44
C MET A 1 1.01 11.36 28.30
N ALA A 2 1.53 12.57 28.53
CA ALA A 2 1.89 13.47 27.40
C ALA A 2 3.05 12.94 26.55
N VAL A 3 4.15 12.52 27.19
CA VAL A 3 5.36 12.00 26.51
C VAL A 3 5.08 10.74 25.68
N GLU A 4 4.22 9.86 26.20
CA GLU A 4 3.82 8.60 25.54
C GLU A 4 2.93 8.87 24.32
N LYS A 5 1.99 9.82 24.43
CA LYS A 5 1.17 10.29 23.31
C LYS A 5 2.03 10.93 22.21
N ASP A 6 3.03 11.73 22.59
CA ASP A 6 3.97 12.35 21.65
C ASP A 6 4.92 11.34 21.00
N PHE A 7 5.29 10.28 21.73
CA PHE A 7 6.04 9.17 21.16
C PHE A 7 5.22 8.42 20.10
N ILE A 8 4.00 7.99 20.44
CA ILE A 8 3.11 7.28 19.51
C ILE A 8 2.86 8.14 18.26
N LYS A 9 2.58 9.44 18.44
CA LYS A 9 2.37 10.37 17.32
C LYS A 9 3.59 10.41 16.38
N ARG A 10 4.81 10.48 16.94
CA ARG A 10 6.04 10.49 16.14
C ARG A 10 6.26 9.17 15.38
N GLU A 11 5.96 8.03 15.99
CA GLU A 11 6.07 6.74 15.30
C GLU A 11 5.04 6.62 14.17
N VAL A 12 3.82 7.12 14.40
CA VAL A 12 2.80 7.21 13.34
C VAL A 12 3.30 8.07 12.18
N GLU A 13 3.85 9.26 12.46
CA GLU A 13 4.39 10.17 11.44
C GLU A 13 5.57 9.58 10.68
N LYS A 14 6.51 8.90 11.36
CA LYS A 14 7.65 8.23 10.72
C LYS A 14 7.20 7.21 9.68
N LEU A 15 6.22 6.38 10.04
CA LEU A 15 5.71 5.36 9.13
C LEU A 15 4.97 5.98 7.94
N ILE A 16 4.22 7.08 8.16
CA ILE A 16 3.61 7.84 7.07
C ILE A 16 4.66 8.41 6.11
N LEU A 17 5.76 8.98 6.64
CA LEU A 17 6.85 9.52 5.83
C LEU A 17 7.54 8.42 5.01
N LEU A 18 7.81 7.27 5.63
CA LEU A 18 8.36 6.11 4.94
C LEU A 18 7.46 5.69 3.77
N LEU A 19 6.18 5.43 4.04
CA LEU A 19 5.23 5.01 3.00
C LEU A 19 5.07 6.07 1.92
N THR A 20 5.10 7.36 2.26
CA THR A 20 5.04 8.45 1.29
C THR A 20 6.26 8.45 0.38
N SER A 21 7.47 8.28 0.91
CA SER A 21 8.68 8.19 0.08
C SER A 21 8.66 6.97 -0.86
N LEU A 22 8.10 5.85 -0.42
CA LEU A 22 7.89 4.68 -1.27
C LEU A 22 6.87 4.97 -2.38
N ILE A 23 5.76 5.63 -2.08
CA ILE A 23 4.75 6.03 -3.07
C ILE A 23 5.38 6.93 -4.14
N GLU A 24 6.13 7.94 -3.73
CA GLU A 24 6.82 8.86 -4.65
C GLU A 24 7.79 8.10 -5.55
N LYS A 25 8.56 7.18 -4.97
CA LYS A 25 9.50 6.35 -5.70
C LYS A 25 8.80 5.49 -6.75
N VAL A 26 7.73 4.79 -6.39
CA VAL A 26 6.93 3.98 -7.32
C VAL A 26 6.30 4.84 -8.39
N SER A 27 5.78 6.01 -8.03
CA SER A 27 5.15 6.93 -8.99
C SER A 27 6.14 7.55 -9.98
N GLY A 28 7.43 7.61 -9.62
CA GLY A 28 8.51 8.07 -10.50
C GLY A 28 9.14 6.99 -11.38
N ILE A 29 8.68 5.74 -11.27
CA ILE A 29 9.15 4.64 -12.11
C ILE A 29 8.68 4.85 -13.56
N ASN A 30 9.53 4.50 -14.52
CA ASN A 30 9.25 4.45 -15.94
C ASN A 30 9.95 3.23 -16.58
N SER A 31 9.72 2.98 -17.87
CA SER A 31 10.26 1.80 -18.56
C SER A 31 11.80 1.67 -18.48
N SER A 32 12.54 2.78 -18.33
CA SER A 32 14.01 2.73 -18.26
C SER A 32 14.56 2.28 -16.91
N ASN A 33 13.77 2.38 -15.84
CA ASN A 33 14.21 2.08 -14.47
C ASN A 33 13.27 1.15 -13.69
N ALA A 34 12.26 0.58 -14.37
CA ALA A 34 11.18 -0.20 -13.77
C ALA A 34 11.66 -1.32 -12.85
N GLN A 35 12.47 -2.24 -13.38
CA GLN A 35 12.95 -3.38 -12.62
C GLN A 35 13.73 -2.97 -11.37
N ARG A 36 14.69 -2.05 -11.51
CA ARG A 36 15.50 -1.55 -10.38
C ARG A 36 14.65 -0.82 -9.36
N GLY A 37 13.74 0.05 -9.80
CA GLY A 37 12.86 0.81 -8.92
C GLY A 37 11.99 -0.11 -8.06
N ILE A 38 11.44 -1.17 -8.65
CA ILE A 38 10.65 -2.18 -7.94
C ILE A 38 11.50 -2.98 -6.97
N GLU A 39 12.69 -3.44 -7.38
CA GLU A 39 13.60 -4.16 -6.50
C GLU A 39 13.94 -3.33 -5.25
N GLU A 40 14.27 -2.06 -5.44
CA GLU A 40 14.61 -1.18 -4.32
C GLU A 40 13.40 -0.97 -3.38
N VAL A 41 12.17 -0.84 -3.90
CA VAL A 41 10.99 -0.73 -3.04
C VAL A 41 10.71 -2.05 -2.32
N ASN A 42 10.81 -3.19 -3.01
CA ASN A 42 10.65 -4.50 -2.40
C ASN A 42 11.69 -4.76 -1.30
N GLN A 43 12.92 -4.30 -1.46
CA GLN A 43 13.94 -4.38 -0.42
C GLN A 43 13.54 -3.57 0.82
N VAL A 44 13.06 -2.34 0.63
CA VAL A 44 12.60 -1.53 1.77
C VAL A 44 11.39 -2.18 2.45
N LEU A 45 10.41 -2.67 1.68
CA LEU A 45 9.26 -3.38 2.22
C LEU A 45 9.70 -4.62 3.03
N LYS A 46 10.66 -5.38 2.51
CA LYS A 46 11.20 -6.57 3.18
C LYS A 46 11.91 -6.22 4.48
N ILE A 47 12.71 -5.15 4.49
CA ILE A 47 13.43 -4.72 5.71
C ILE A 47 12.48 -4.18 6.77
N GLN A 48 11.47 -3.41 6.37
CA GLN A 48 10.61 -2.65 7.29
C GLN A 48 9.38 -3.43 7.75
N PHE A 49 8.87 -4.34 6.91
CA PHE A 49 7.62 -5.06 7.14
C PHE A 49 7.74 -6.58 7.01
N ASP A 50 8.95 -7.10 6.75
CA ASP A 50 9.22 -8.52 6.47
C ASP A 50 8.40 -9.08 5.29
N LEU A 51 7.97 -8.21 4.37
CA LEU A 51 7.08 -8.56 3.25
C LEU A 51 7.57 -7.90 1.95
N THR A 52 7.36 -8.58 0.83
CA THR A 52 7.46 -8.00 -0.51
C THR A 52 6.06 -7.83 -1.12
N LEU A 53 5.95 -7.14 -2.26
CA LEU A 53 4.68 -7.07 -3.00
C LEU A 53 4.17 -8.44 -3.43
N LYS A 54 5.10 -9.32 -3.83
CA LYS A 54 4.76 -10.70 -4.19
C LYS A 54 4.20 -11.44 -2.99
N ASP A 55 4.82 -11.33 -1.82
CA ASP A 55 4.29 -11.93 -0.60
C ASP A 55 2.89 -11.39 -0.28
N PHE A 56 2.68 -10.08 -0.45
CA PHE A 56 1.37 -9.45 -0.25
C PHE A 56 0.29 -10.02 -1.18
N THR A 57 0.62 -10.31 -2.45
CA THR A 57 -0.31 -10.97 -3.38
C THR A 57 -0.68 -12.40 -2.94
N LEU A 58 0.21 -13.08 -2.22
CA LEU A 58 0.03 -14.47 -1.81
C LEU A 58 -0.64 -14.64 -0.44
N LEU A 59 -0.67 -13.59 0.39
CA LEU A 59 -1.44 -13.63 1.64
C LEU A 59 -2.92 -13.89 1.35
N ASP A 60 -3.64 -14.58 2.22
CA ASP A 60 -5.09 -14.60 2.14
C ASP A 60 -5.68 -13.29 2.71
N ASP A 61 -6.97 -13.07 2.46
CA ASP A 61 -7.66 -11.86 2.90
C ASP A 61 -7.72 -11.79 4.43
N GLU A 62 -7.89 -12.93 5.10
CA GLU A 62 -7.93 -12.99 6.56
C GLU A 62 -6.61 -12.54 7.19
N ASP A 63 -5.47 -12.98 6.66
CA ASP A 63 -4.15 -12.63 7.17
C ASP A 63 -3.80 -11.17 6.89
N ILE A 64 -4.26 -10.62 5.76
CA ILE A 64 -4.18 -9.17 5.50
C ILE A 64 -4.97 -8.43 6.58
N LEU A 65 -6.22 -8.81 6.82
CA LEU A 65 -7.07 -8.14 7.81
C LEU A 65 -6.49 -8.26 9.23
N LYS A 66 -5.96 -9.42 9.63
CA LYS A 66 -5.28 -9.62 10.92
C LYS A 66 -4.09 -8.65 11.07
N ARG A 67 -3.27 -8.49 10.02
CA ARG A 67 -2.09 -7.60 10.05
C ARG A 67 -2.47 -6.13 10.17
N ILE A 68 -3.53 -5.68 9.51
CA ILE A 68 -3.94 -4.27 9.53
C ILE A 68 -4.86 -3.91 10.70
N THR A 69 -5.42 -4.89 11.43
CA THR A 69 -6.45 -4.63 12.45
C THR A 69 -5.98 -3.63 13.53
N ASN A 70 -4.70 -3.69 13.87
CA ASN A 70 -4.07 -2.84 14.89
C ASN A 70 -3.31 -1.64 14.31
N MET A 71 -3.34 -1.44 12.98
CA MET A 71 -2.70 -0.30 12.35
C MET A 71 -3.57 0.95 12.49
N HIS A 72 -2.93 2.11 12.55
CA HIS A 72 -3.64 3.40 12.52
C HIS A 72 -4.22 3.62 11.12
N ASP A 73 -5.44 4.18 11.03
CA ASP A 73 -6.16 4.39 9.75
C ASP A 73 -5.28 5.05 8.68
N SER A 74 -4.48 6.05 9.08
CA SER A 74 -3.58 6.77 8.16
C SER A 74 -2.49 5.88 7.54
N HIS A 75 -2.03 4.84 8.25
CA HIS A 75 -1.06 3.89 7.71
C HIS A 75 -1.72 2.97 6.69
N ILE A 76 -2.96 2.57 6.95
CA ILE A 76 -3.74 1.76 6.01
C ILE A 76 -4.06 2.58 4.76
N ASP A 77 -4.48 3.85 4.91
CA ASP A 77 -4.69 4.78 3.79
C ASP A 77 -3.41 4.91 2.93
N LYS A 78 -2.24 5.06 3.56
CA LYS A 78 -0.97 5.11 2.83
C LYS A 78 -0.57 3.79 2.19
N THR A 79 -0.92 2.66 2.80
CA THR A 79 -0.70 1.33 2.21
C THR A 79 -1.56 1.15 0.96
N ILE A 80 -2.82 1.58 1.00
CA ILE A 80 -3.71 1.59 -0.18
C ILE A 80 -3.13 2.46 -1.29
N GLU A 81 -2.63 3.65 -0.97
CA GLU A 81 -1.99 4.54 -1.95
C GLU A 81 -0.75 3.90 -2.59
N LEU A 82 0.07 3.19 -1.81
CA LEU A 82 1.24 2.49 -2.30
C LEU A 82 0.87 1.35 -3.26
N ILE A 83 -0.10 0.51 -2.88
CA ILE A 83 -0.58 -0.58 -3.75
C ILE A 83 -1.18 0.01 -5.04
N TYR A 84 -1.95 1.08 -4.93
CA TYR A 84 -2.49 1.77 -6.09
C TYR A 84 -1.39 2.28 -7.03
N ALA A 85 -0.33 2.89 -6.49
CA ALA A 85 0.81 3.33 -7.28
C ALA A 85 1.48 2.17 -8.04
N PHE A 86 1.58 0.99 -7.43
CA PHE A 86 2.05 -0.22 -8.11
C PHE A 86 1.11 -0.66 -9.23
N VAL A 87 -0.19 -0.70 -8.97
CA VAL A 87 -1.20 -1.06 -9.99
C VAL A 87 -1.16 -0.10 -11.19
N GLN A 88 -0.89 1.20 -10.98
CA GLN A 88 -0.75 2.14 -12.10
C GLN A 88 0.49 1.88 -12.96
N ASN A 89 1.58 1.40 -12.35
CA ASN A 89 2.84 1.12 -13.02
C ASN A 89 2.95 -0.34 -13.51
N SER A 90 1.93 -1.17 -13.30
CA SER A 90 1.99 -2.60 -13.59
C SER A 90 2.09 -2.93 -15.09
N GLU A 91 1.75 -1.97 -15.95
CA GLU A 91 1.79 -2.11 -17.41
C GLU A 91 3.16 -1.75 -17.99
N LEU A 92 4.11 -1.30 -17.18
CA LEU A 92 5.47 -1.03 -17.62
C LEU A 92 6.23 -2.34 -17.86
N ASP A 93 7.07 -2.35 -18.90
CA ASP A 93 7.94 -3.48 -19.21
C ASP A 93 8.85 -3.81 -18.00
N GLY A 94 8.92 -5.10 -17.65
CA GLY A 94 9.66 -5.60 -16.47
C GLY A 94 8.90 -5.54 -15.15
N VAL A 95 7.67 -5.01 -15.13
CA VAL A 95 6.80 -4.94 -13.94
C VAL A 95 5.71 -5.99 -13.97
N SER A 96 5.09 -6.17 -15.14
CA SER A 96 3.95 -7.06 -15.37
C SER A 96 4.21 -8.52 -15.00
N GLU A 97 5.48 -8.95 -15.00
CA GLU A 97 5.88 -10.32 -14.63
C GLU A 97 6.09 -10.52 -13.12
N VAL A 98 6.16 -9.43 -12.34
CA VAL A 98 6.57 -9.49 -10.92
C VAL A 98 5.38 -9.75 -10.00
N TYR A 99 4.20 -9.23 -10.34
CA TYR A 99 3.01 -9.33 -9.48
C TYR A 99 1.71 -9.28 -10.29
N ASP A 100 0.69 -9.98 -9.78
CA ASP A 100 -0.64 -9.99 -10.36
C ASP A 100 -1.40 -8.69 -10.04
N LYS A 101 -1.64 -7.90 -11.08
CA LYS A 101 -2.34 -6.61 -10.99
C LYS A 101 -3.77 -6.75 -10.47
N GLY A 102 -4.51 -7.77 -10.90
CA GLY A 102 -5.90 -7.98 -10.49
C GLY A 102 -5.97 -8.32 -9.00
N THR A 103 -5.06 -9.18 -8.55
CA THR A 103 -4.92 -9.59 -7.14
C THR A 103 -4.53 -8.40 -6.26
N LEU A 104 -3.55 -7.58 -6.66
CA LEU A 104 -3.21 -6.36 -5.94
C LEU A 104 -4.39 -5.38 -5.88
N SER A 105 -5.12 -5.24 -6.99
CA SER A 105 -6.29 -4.37 -7.06
C SER A 105 -7.39 -4.84 -6.11
N ALA A 106 -7.68 -6.14 -6.09
CA ALA A 106 -8.65 -6.74 -5.17
C ALA A 106 -8.27 -6.51 -3.70
N LYS A 107 -6.99 -6.71 -3.35
CA LYS A 107 -6.48 -6.48 -1.98
C LYS A 107 -6.55 -5.01 -1.58
N ALA A 108 -6.23 -4.08 -2.47
CA ALA A 108 -6.39 -2.66 -2.18
C ALA A 108 -7.87 -2.29 -1.95
N ILE A 109 -8.80 -2.89 -2.70
CA ILE A 109 -10.25 -2.71 -2.48
C ILE A 109 -10.67 -3.27 -1.11
N LEU A 110 -10.20 -4.47 -0.74
CA LEU A 110 -10.44 -5.06 0.58
C LEU A 110 -10.03 -4.10 1.71
N LEU A 111 -8.84 -3.52 1.60
CA LEU A 111 -8.35 -2.53 2.58
C LEU A 111 -9.23 -1.27 2.63
N ILE A 112 -9.68 -0.78 1.47
CA ILE A 112 -10.58 0.37 1.39
C ILE A 112 -11.90 0.06 2.09
N ASP A 113 -12.48 -1.12 1.84
CA ASP A 113 -13.76 -1.52 2.39
C ASP A 113 -13.70 -1.69 3.90
N TYR A 114 -12.66 -2.38 4.38
CA TYR A 114 -12.36 -2.46 5.81
C TYR A 114 -12.24 -1.07 6.47
N LEU A 115 -11.50 -0.13 5.84
CA LEU A 115 -11.37 1.22 6.39
C LEU A 115 -12.70 1.98 6.37
N ASN A 116 -13.54 1.83 5.36
CA ASN A 116 -14.83 2.52 5.31
C ASN A 116 -15.82 1.98 6.34
N GLU A 117 -15.76 0.69 6.64
CA GLU A 117 -16.57 0.08 7.69
C GLU A 117 -16.12 0.49 9.09
N LYS A 118 -14.80 0.55 9.31
CA LYS A 118 -14.23 0.84 10.64
C LYS A 118 -14.09 2.33 10.94
N SER A 119 -13.79 3.14 9.93
CA SER A 119 -13.47 4.55 10.13
C SER A 119 -14.74 5.38 10.24
N ASN A 120 -14.77 6.31 11.21
CA ASN A 120 -15.86 7.26 11.37
C ASN A 120 -15.86 8.38 10.31
N THR A 121 -14.91 8.36 9.38
CA THR A 121 -14.71 9.41 8.38
C THR A 121 -14.86 8.85 6.98
N PHE A 122 -15.84 9.37 6.25
CA PHE A 122 -15.98 9.12 4.83
C PHE A 122 -14.86 9.79 4.03
N SER A 123 -14.30 9.08 3.03
CA SER A 123 -13.20 9.57 2.22
C SER A 123 -13.51 9.50 0.72
N MET A 124 -13.65 10.67 0.10
CA MET A 124 -13.79 10.79 -1.36
C MET A 124 -12.58 10.20 -2.11
N LYS A 125 -11.39 10.33 -1.54
CA LYS A 125 -10.16 9.75 -2.11
C LYS A 125 -10.26 8.23 -2.18
N ARG A 126 -10.67 7.57 -1.08
CA ARG A 126 -10.87 6.12 -1.04
C ARG A 126 -11.88 5.66 -2.09
N MET A 127 -13.00 6.37 -2.23
CA MET A 127 -14.02 6.04 -3.23
C MET A 127 -13.49 6.16 -4.67
N SER A 128 -12.72 7.20 -4.95
CA SER A 128 -12.09 7.40 -6.26
C SER A 128 -11.08 6.29 -6.60
N LEU A 129 -10.22 5.93 -5.63
CA LEU A 129 -9.26 4.84 -5.77
C LEU A 129 -9.97 3.50 -5.98
N LYS A 130 -10.97 3.18 -5.14
CA LYS A 130 -11.77 1.95 -5.27
C LYS A 130 -12.37 1.82 -6.66
N LYS A 131 -13.04 2.88 -7.14
CA LYS A 131 -13.65 2.89 -8.48
C LYS A 131 -12.63 2.64 -9.58
N THR A 132 -11.44 3.23 -9.48
CA THR A 132 -10.38 3.02 -10.47
C THR A 132 -9.86 1.58 -10.43
N LEU A 133 -9.65 1.04 -9.24
CA LEU A 133 -9.17 -0.34 -9.04
C LEU A 133 -10.18 -1.39 -9.53
N GLN A 134 -11.48 -1.12 -9.43
CA GLN A 134 -12.53 -2.02 -9.94
C GLN A 134 -12.44 -2.25 -11.45
N TYR A 135 -11.91 -1.30 -12.23
CA TYR A 135 -11.65 -1.48 -13.67
C TYR A 135 -10.36 -2.24 -13.98
N ARG A 136 -9.60 -2.64 -12.95
CA ARG A 136 -8.29 -3.30 -13.09
C ARG A 136 -8.31 -4.77 -12.61
N ILE A 137 -9.47 -5.27 -12.21
CA ILE A 137 -9.75 -6.67 -11.86
C ILE A 137 -10.32 -7.39 -13.08
#